data_AF-A0A167QCU8-F1
#
_entry.id   AF-A0A167QCU8-F1
#
_cell.length_a   1.000
_cell.length_b   1.000
_cell.length_c   1.000
_cell.angle_alpha   90.00
_cell.angle_beta   90.00
_cell.angle_gamma   90.00
#
_symmetry.space_group_name_H-M   'P 1'
#
loop_
_entity.id
_entity.type
_entity.pdbx_description
1 polymer ?
#
loop_
_entity_poly.entity_id
_entity_poly.type
_entity_poly.pdbx_seq_one_letter_code
_entity_poly.pdbx_strand_id
1 'polypeptide(L)'
;MSFTISSPLCTICQVSIETQEHFLLACPLKSAVWTGILLEFFGTVPLPSVLSNAFQSFVFPSILNPAIPASSVFGLTILAIWDHHWSFHFNSVPFLLSAMLHIVCKSISRLCSELELDSP
;
A
#
# COMPACT_ATOMS: atom_id res chain seq x y z
N MET A 1 32.48 -14.05 6.30
CA MET A 1 31.12 -13.57 6.00
C MET A 1 30.16 -14.29 6.92
N SER A 2 29.67 -13.61 7.94
CA SER A 2 28.70 -14.19 8.88
C SER A 2 27.33 -14.14 8.23
N PHE A 3 26.71 -15.30 7.98
CA PHE A 3 25.31 -15.36 7.63
C PHE A 3 24.50 -15.11 8.90
N THR A 4 24.11 -13.87 9.15
CA THR A 4 23.06 -13.59 10.12
C THR A 4 21.79 -14.27 9.61
N ILE A 5 21.34 -15.31 10.32
CA ILE A 5 20.01 -15.87 10.12
C ILE A 5 19.04 -14.73 10.43
N SER A 6 18.43 -14.16 9.39
CA SER A 6 17.45 -13.09 9.55
C SER A 6 16.28 -13.65 10.37
N SER A 7 15.85 -12.90 11.38
CA SER A 7 14.66 -13.24 12.15
C SER A 7 13.47 -13.44 11.19
N PRO A 8 12.61 -14.46 11.39
CA PRO A 8 11.41 -14.62 10.59
C PRO A 8 10.36 -13.53 10.88
N LEU A 9 10.58 -12.71 11.93
CA LEU A 9 9.66 -11.64 12.29
C LEU A 9 9.68 -10.51 11.26
N CYS A 10 8.50 -9.92 11.04
CA CYS A 10 8.33 -8.76 10.19
C CYS A 10 9.27 -7.64 10.62
N THR A 11 10.06 -7.18 9.65
CA THR A 11 11.10 -6.17 9.89
C THR A 11 10.51 -4.87 10.43
N ILE A 12 9.28 -4.54 10.04
CA ILE A 12 8.58 -3.31 10.40
C ILE A 12 7.93 -3.38 11.80
N CYS A 13 7.13 -4.41 12.09
CA CYS A 13 6.38 -4.46 13.35
C CYS A 13 7.08 -5.27 14.45
N GLN A 14 7.97 -6.20 14.09
CA GLN A 14 8.68 -7.10 15.00
C GLN A 14 7.77 -7.98 15.90
N VAL A 15 6.48 -8.07 15.61
CA VAL A 15 5.50 -8.83 16.42
C VAL A 15 5.17 -10.20 15.83
N SER A 16 5.10 -10.32 14.51
CA SER A 16 4.62 -11.54 13.83
C SER A 16 5.56 -11.97 12.72
N ILE A 17 5.50 -13.26 12.35
CA ILE A 17 6.27 -13.80 11.24
C ILE A 17 5.85 -13.12 9.93
N GLU A 18 6.81 -12.75 9.10
CA GLU A 18 6.57 -12.13 7.79
C GLU A 18 6.11 -13.19 6.78
N THR A 19 4.80 -13.43 6.73
CA THR A 19 4.14 -14.16 5.64
C THR A 19 3.84 -13.23 4.46
N GLN A 20 3.45 -13.76 3.30
CA GLN A 20 3.01 -12.92 2.17
C GLN A 20 1.81 -12.03 2.53
N GLU A 21 0.86 -12.56 3.31
CA GLU A 21 -0.28 -11.79 3.81
C GLU A 21 0.18 -10.70 4.79
N HIS A 22 1.13 -11.00 5.69
CA HIS A 22 1.67 -10.02 6.63
C HIS A 22 2.53 -8.95 5.94
N PHE A 23 3.23 -9.35 4.88
CA PHE A 23 4.05 -8.48 4.05
C PHE A 23 3.20 -7.40 3.36
N LEU A 24 1.96 -7.71 2.94
CA LEU A 24 1.09 -6.75 2.26
C LEU A 24 0.01 -6.12 3.15
N LEU A 25 -0.61 -6.91 4.02
CA LEU A 25 -1.91 -6.59 4.64
C LEU A 25 -1.91 -6.69 6.17
N ALA A 26 -1.45 -7.82 6.72
CA ALA A 26 -1.69 -8.14 8.13
C ALA A 26 -0.70 -7.45 9.09
N CYS A 27 0.36 -6.82 8.60
CA CYS A 27 1.20 -5.96 9.42
C CYS A 27 0.39 -4.73 9.89
N PRO A 28 0.31 -4.42 11.21
CA PRO A 28 -0.52 -3.32 11.70
C PRO A 28 -0.20 -1.96 11.05
N LEU A 29 1.08 -1.68 10.82
CA LEU A 29 1.51 -0.44 10.17
C LEU A 29 1.11 -0.39 8.69
N LYS A 30 1.14 -1.51 7.97
CA LYS A 30 0.70 -1.59 6.57
C LYS A 30 -0.83 -1.58 6.45
N SER A 31 -1.52 -2.24 7.38
CA SER A 31 -2.98 -2.20 7.52
C SER A 31 -3.48 -0.77 7.75
N ALA A 32 -2.76 0.03 8.53
CA ALA A 32 -3.06 1.45 8.73
C ALA A 32 -2.95 2.26 7.42
N VAL A 33 -1.99 1.93 6.54
CA VAL A 33 -1.88 2.54 5.20
C VAL A 33 -3.11 2.21 4.37
N TRP A 34 -3.48 0.93 4.28
CA TRP A 34 -4.68 0.52 3.57
C TRP A 34 -5.93 1.20 4.11
N THR A 35 -6.01 1.37 5.43
CA THR A 35 -7.12 2.09 6.08
C THR A 35 -7.17 3.54 5.62
N GLY A 36 -6.05 4.26 5.67
CA GLY A 36 -6.00 5.65 5.22
C GLY A 36 -6.34 5.80 3.73
N ILE A 37 -5.79 4.94 2.87
CA ILE A 37 -6.05 4.98 1.42
C ILE A 37 -7.51 4.66 1.09
N LEU A 38 -8.08 3.63 1.70
CA LEU A 38 -9.47 3.26 1.40
C LEU A 38 -10.46 4.30 1.92
N LEU A 39 -10.18 4.92 3.07
CA LEU A 39 -10.97 6.05 3.54
C LEU A 39 -10.86 7.25 2.58
N GLU A 40 -9.66 7.60 2.15
CA GLU A 40 -9.39 8.75 1.28
C GLU A 40 -10.04 8.61 -0.10
N PHE A 41 -9.87 7.45 -0.76
CA PHE A 41 -10.26 7.29 -2.16
C PHE A 41 -11.59 6.58 -2.36
N PHE A 42 -12.04 5.79 -1.39
CA PHE A 42 -13.24 4.96 -1.51
C PHE A 42 -14.30 5.26 -0.43
N GLY A 43 -13.98 6.11 0.55
CA GLY A 43 -14.91 6.46 1.63
C GLY A 43 -15.28 5.29 2.52
N THR A 44 -14.47 4.22 2.55
CA THR A 44 -14.78 2.99 3.29
C THR A 44 -13.59 2.53 4.14
N VAL A 45 -13.90 1.90 5.28
CA VAL A 45 -12.90 1.21 6.09
C VAL A 45 -12.59 -0.14 5.42
N PRO A 46 -11.32 -0.56 5.32
CA PRO A 46 -10.99 -1.89 4.81
C PRO A 46 -11.69 -2.96 5.63
N LEU A 47 -12.61 -3.69 5.01
CA LEU A 47 -12.86 -5.05 5.46
C LEU A 47 -11.76 -5.95 4.88
N PRO A 48 -11.30 -6.99 5.61
CA PRO A 48 -10.35 -7.97 5.08
C PRO A 48 -10.78 -8.54 3.73
N SER A 49 -12.09 -8.68 3.51
CA SER A 49 -12.69 -9.12 2.24
C SER A 49 -12.47 -8.16 1.08
N VAL A 50 -12.43 -6.84 1.30
CA VAL A 50 -12.21 -5.85 0.22
C VAL A 50 -10.81 -6.00 -0.35
N LEU A 51 -9.81 -6.07 0.52
CA LEU A 51 -8.42 -6.27 0.11
C LEU A 51 -8.26 -7.65 -0.54
N SER A 52 -8.80 -8.71 0.07
CA SER A 52 -8.75 -10.07 -0.49
C SER A 52 -9.38 -10.14 -1.89
N ASN A 53 -10.57 -9.55 -2.09
CA ASN A 53 -11.25 -9.51 -3.39
C ASN A 53 -10.45 -8.74 -4.45
N ALA A 54 -9.86 -7.61 -4.06
CA ALA A 54 -9.03 -6.82 -4.97
C ALA A 54 -7.80 -7.60 -5.43
N PHE A 55 -7.12 -8.31 -4.51
CA PHE A 55 -5.90 -9.06 -4.85
C PHE A 55 -6.15 -10.40 -5.54
N GLN A 56 -7.24 -11.09 -5.21
CA GLN A 56 -7.50 -12.45 -5.71
C GLN A 56 -8.42 -12.45 -6.94
N SER A 57 -9.36 -11.51 -7.01
CA SER A 57 -10.40 -11.49 -8.05
C SER A 57 -10.39 -10.21 -8.88
N PHE A 58 -9.48 -9.28 -8.62
CA PHE A 58 -9.42 -7.98 -9.31
C PHE A 58 -10.75 -7.20 -9.24
N VAL A 59 -11.50 -7.41 -8.16
CA VAL A 59 -12.76 -6.70 -7.88
C VAL A 59 -12.47 -5.56 -6.92
N PHE A 60 -12.62 -4.33 -7.40
CA PHE A 60 -12.32 -3.13 -6.63
C PHE A 60 -13.59 -2.49 -6.07
N PRO A 61 -13.51 -1.85 -4.88
CA PRO A 61 -14.61 -1.07 -4.34
C PRO A 61 -14.93 0.16 -5.21
N SER A 62 -16.13 0.71 -5.04
CA SER A 62 -16.55 1.94 -5.72
C SER A 62 -15.69 3.12 -5.28
N ILE A 63 -15.00 3.74 -6.24
CA ILE A 63 -14.13 4.89 -5.99
C ILE A 63 -14.95 6.18 -5.91
N LEU A 64 -14.52 7.13 -5.05
CA LEU A 64 -15.19 8.42 -4.87
C LEU A 64 -15.05 9.34 -6.10
N ASN A 65 -13.90 9.29 -6.77
CA ASN A 65 -13.64 10.03 -8.00
C ASN A 65 -13.50 9.08 -9.19
N PRO A 66 -14.50 8.99 -10.08
CA PRO A 66 -14.48 8.10 -11.25
C PRO A 66 -13.36 8.40 -12.26
N ALA A 67 -12.76 9.59 -12.22
CA ALA A 67 -11.61 9.93 -13.08
C ALA A 67 -10.35 9.14 -12.69
N ILE A 68 -10.33 8.54 -11.51
CA ILE A 68 -9.18 7.79 -11.00
C ILE A 68 -9.48 6.29 -11.17
N PRO A 69 -8.63 5.51 -11.86
CA PRO A 69 -8.80 4.06 -11.89
C PRO A 69 -8.56 3.46 -10.50
N ALA A 70 -9.53 2.72 -9.98
CA ALA A 70 -9.43 2.06 -8.67
C ALA A 70 -8.21 1.12 -8.58
N SER A 71 -7.92 0.40 -9.67
CA SER A 71 -6.75 -0.46 -9.79
C SER A 71 -5.43 0.31 -9.61
N SER A 72 -5.35 1.54 -10.11
CA SER A 72 -4.17 2.39 -9.94
C SER A 72 -3.95 2.80 -8.49
N VAL A 73 -5.02 3.10 -7.75
CA VAL A 73 -4.93 3.40 -6.31
C VAL A 73 -4.34 2.20 -5.55
N PHE A 74 -4.84 0.99 -5.83
CA PHE A 74 -4.31 -0.24 -5.24
C PHE A 74 -2.86 -0.48 -5.65
N GLY A 75 -2.53 -0.39 -6.93
CA GLY A 75 -1.17 -0.61 -7.45
C GLY A 75 -0.15 0.36 -6.86
N LEU A 76 -0.48 1.66 -6.80
CA LEU A 76 0.39 2.67 -6.21
C LEU A 76 0.55 2.51 -4.70
N THR A 77 -0.49 2.01 -4.01
CA THR A 77 -0.40 1.69 -2.57
C THR A 77 0.54 0.51 -2.32
N ILE A 78 0.44 -0.56 -3.12
CA ILE A 78 1.38 -1.69 -3.04
C ILE A 78 2.80 -1.20 -3.30
N LEU A 79 3.00 -0.38 -4.34
CA LEU A 79 4.31 0.15 -4.69
C LEU A 79 4.91 0.97 -3.55
N ALA A 80 4.11 1.84 -2.91
CA ALA A 80 4.56 2.63 -1.76
C ALA A 80 4.93 1.74 -0.56
N ILE A 81 4.11 0.73 -0.24
CA ILE A 81 4.38 -0.23 0.83
C ILE A 81 5.68 -1.00 0.53
N TRP A 82 5.85 -1.46 -0.70
CA TRP A 82 7.04 -2.19 -1.14
C TRP A 82 8.29 -1.32 -0.99
N ASP A 83 8.28 -0.11 -1.55
CA ASP A 83 9.42 0.80 -1.54
C ASP A 83 9.83 1.20 -0.11
N HIS A 84 8.85 1.49 0.75
CA HIS A 84 9.13 1.84 2.15
C HIS A 84 9.58 0.64 2.99
N HIS A 85 9.04 -0.56 2.71
CA HIS A 85 9.49 -1.76 3.38
C HIS A 85 10.98 -2.02 3.11
N TRP A 86 11.40 -1.97 1.85
CA TRP A 86 12.79 -2.21 1.49
C TRP A 86 13.71 -1.06 1.91
N SER A 87 13.23 0.18 1.86
CA SER A 87 13.95 1.33 2.41
C SER A 87 14.15 1.23 3.93
N PHE A 88 13.17 0.74 4.67
CA PHE A 88 13.33 0.44 6.09
C PHE A 88 14.35 -0.69 6.29
N HIS A 89 14.20 -1.79 5.54
CA HIS A 89 15.05 -2.97 5.70
C HIS A 89 16.53 -2.71 5.37
N PHE A 90 16.83 -2.02 4.27
CA PHE A 90 18.20 -1.81 3.81
C PHE A 90 18.80 -0.50 4.30
N ASN A 91 17.99 0.56 4.40
CA ASN A 91 18.47 1.92 4.66
C ASN A 91 18.02 2.47 6.02
N SER A 92 17.30 1.68 6.84
CA SER A 92 16.76 2.11 8.14
C SER A 92 15.88 3.36 8.07
N VAL A 93 15.27 3.64 6.91
CA VAL A 93 14.35 4.76 6.74
C VAL A 93 13.04 4.45 7.49
N PRO A 94 12.57 5.29 8.42
CA PRO A 94 11.39 5.02 9.22
C PRO A 94 10.12 4.78 8.38
N PHE A 95 9.33 3.78 8.76
CA PHE A 95 8.04 3.50 8.14
C PHE A 95 6.96 4.43 8.74
N LEU A 96 6.68 5.55 8.06
CA LEU A 96 5.75 6.58 8.53
C LEU A 96 4.46 6.61 7.72
N LEU A 97 3.32 6.49 8.40
CA LEU A 97 1.99 6.50 7.78
C LEU A 97 1.73 7.76 6.94
N SER A 98 2.00 8.94 7.51
CA SER A 98 1.77 10.23 6.85
C SER A 98 2.59 10.38 5.57
N ALA A 99 3.85 9.91 5.56
CA ALA A 99 4.71 9.95 4.39
C ALA A 99 4.15 9.07 3.26
N MET A 100 3.69 7.86 3.58
CA MET A 100 3.12 6.96 2.57
C MET A 100 1.82 7.50 1.99
N LEU A 101 0.91 8.01 2.84
CA LEU A 101 -0.33 8.63 2.34
C LEU A 101 0.00 9.79 1.39
N HIS A 102 0.94 10.66 1.77
CA HIS A 102 1.38 11.76 0.92
C HIS A 102 1.94 11.28 -0.43
N ILE A 103 2.78 10.24 -0.43
CA ILE A 103 3.40 9.69 -1.64
C ILE A 103 2.38 9.04 -2.56
N VAL A 104 1.44 8.27 -2.00
CA VAL A 104 0.37 7.64 -2.79
C VAL A 104 -0.53 8.72 -3.40
N CYS A 105 -1.00 9.69 -2.61
CA CYS A 105 -1.82 10.78 -3.13
C CYS A 105 -1.09 11.57 -4.23
N LYS A 106 0.18 11.94 -4.01
CA LYS A 106 1.00 12.62 -5.01
C LYS A 106 1.14 11.81 -6.30
N SER A 107 1.36 10.50 -6.17
CA SER A 107 1.51 9.60 -7.32
C SER A 107 0.21 9.46 -8.12
N ILE A 108 -0.94 9.42 -7.43
CA ILE A 108 -2.26 9.41 -8.04
C ILE A 108 -2.52 10.73 -8.78
N SER A 109 -2.26 11.87 -8.15
CA SER A 109 -2.42 13.19 -8.82
C SER A 109 -1.56 13.29 -10.08
N ARG A 110 -0.31 12.78 -10.03
CA ARG A 110 0.55 12.73 -11.20
C ARG A 110 -0.04 11.86 -12.31
N LEU A 111 -0.48 10.64 -11.96
CA LEU A 111 -1.10 9.73 -12.92
C LEU A 111 -2.34 10.36 -13.59
N CYS A 112 -3.20 11.02 -12.82
CA CYS A 112 -4.36 11.72 -13.37
C CYS A 112 -3.94 12.83 -14.34
N SER A 113 -2.92 13.60 -14.00
CA SER A 113 -2.39 14.65 -14.88
C SER A 113 -1.85 14.08 -16.19
N GLU A 114 -1.18 12.92 -16.14
CA GLU A 114 -0.67 12.22 -17.32
C GLU A 114 -1.82 11.70 -18.20
N LEU A 115 -2.87 11.12 -17.61
CA LEU A 115 -4.05 10.63 -18.34
C LEU A 115 -4.87 11.74 -19.01
N GLU A 116 -4.92 12.93 -18.41
CA GLU A 116 -5.58 14.09 -19.01
C GLU A 116 -4.86 14.58 -20.28
N LEU A 117 -3.52 14.48 -20.33
CA LEU A 117 -2.74 14.86 -21.51
C LEU A 117 -2.94 13.92 -22.70
N ASP A 118 -3.29 12.65 -22.43
CA ASP A 118 -3.53 11.62 -23.45
C ASP A 118 -4.98 11.63 -23.97
N SER A 119 -5.84 12.53 -23.46
CA SER A 119 -7.23 12.66 -23.91
C SER A 119 -7.31 13.50 -25.20
N PRO A 120 -7.97 13.00 -26.26
CA PRO A 120 -8.03 13.65 -27.58
C PRO A 120 -8.86 14.94 -27.63
#